data_AF-A0A4U5W4F4-F1
#
_entry.id   AF-A0A4U5W4F4-F1
#
_cell.length_a   1.000
_cell.length_b   1.000
_cell.length_c   1.000
_cell.angle_alpha   90.00
_cell.angle_beta   90.00
_cell.angle_gamma   90.00
#
_symmetry.space_group_name_H-M   'P 1'
#
loop_
_entity.id
_entity.type
_entity.pdbx_description
1 polymer ?
#
loop_
_entity_poly.entity_id
_entity_poly.type
_entity_poly.pdbx_seq_one_letter_code
_entity_poly.pdbx_strand_id
1 'polypeptide(L)'
;MSAVRLADLTIVWTGTDSVTPAGHVLVHGVDSTGLHRLCLYAGDTPNDDAYRGHLLIPPDNHGQRYLPTRTTAYGPGGAYVSSIGDHTAMLARLANRDAK
;
A
#
# COMPACT_ATOMS: atom_id res chain seq x y z
N MET A 1 5.10 13.70 9.97
CA MET A 1 4.08 12.73 9.50
C MET A 1 4.83 11.45 9.19
N SER A 2 4.45 10.33 9.82
CA SER A 2 5.22 9.09 9.73
C SER A 2 4.92 8.38 8.43
N ALA A 3 5.95 8.13 7.62
CA ALA A 3 5.90 7.12 6.57
C ALA A 3 5.69 5.75 7.23
N VAL A 4 4.91 4.86 6.61
CA VAL A 4 4.86 3.46 7.04
C VAL A 4 6.26 2.88 6.83
N ARG A 5 6.87 2.34 7.88
CA ARG A 5 8.18 1.67 7.80
C ARG A 5 7.99 0.17 7.73
N LEU A 6 8.87 -0.52 7.00
CA LEU A 6 8.90 -1.98 6.96
C LEU A 6 9.02 -2.59 8.36
N ALA A 7 9.81 -1.97 9.24
CA ALA A 7 10.00 -2.44 10.62
C ALA A 7 8.73 -2.36 11.48
N ASP A 8 7.75 -1.53 11.11
CA ASP A 8 6.49 -1.37 11.83
C ASP A 8 5.41 -2.36 11.36
N LEU A 9 5.74 -3.22 10.37
CA LEU A 9 4.83 -4.18 9.76
C LEU A 9 5.21 -5.61 10.10
N THR A 10 4.23 -6.39 10.52
CA THR A 10 4.32 -7.85 10.48
C THR A 10 4.14 -8.29 9.03
N ILE A 11 5.24 -8.62 8.36
CA ILE A 11 5.25 -9.01 6.95
C ILE A 11 4.66 -10.41 6.80
N VAL A 12 3.63 -10.52 5.97
CA VAL A 12 2.98 -11.79 5.63
C VAL A 12 3.47 -12.30 4.26
N TRP A 13 3.71 -11.38 3.32
CA TRP A 13 4.17 -11.72 1.98
C TRP A 13 4.96 -10.57 1.35
N THR A 14 5.88 -10.90 0.45
CA THR A 14 6.64 -9.95 -0.36
C THR A 14 6.87 -10.54 -1.75
N GLY A 15 6.72 -9.73 -2.78
CA GLY A 15 6.99 -10.14 -4.16
C GLY A 15 6.29 -9.28 -5.19
N THR A 16 6.20 -9.81 -6.39
CA THR A 16 5.50 -9.20 -7.52
C THR A 16 4.38 -10.13 -7.96
N ASP A 17 3.27 -9.55 -8.40
CA ASP A 17 2.13 -10.25 -8.97
C ASP A 17 1.64 -9.57 -10.27
N SER A 18 0.53 -10.06 -10.83
CA SER A 18 -0.03 -9.54 -12.08
C SER A 18 -0.55 -8.10 -12.00
N VAL A 19 -0.69 -7.53 -10.81
CA VAL A 19 -1.17 -6.15 -10.61
C VAL A 19 -0.04 -5.19 -10.20
N THR A 20 1.17 -5.72 -9.99
CA THR A 20 2.33 -4.94 -9.60
C THR A 20 2.85 -4.11 -10.77
N PRO A 21 2.96 -2.78 -10.64
CA PRO A 21 3.58 -1.94 -11.66
C PRO A 21 5.02 -2.37 -11.97
N ALA A 22 5.44 -2.24 -13.24
CA ALA A 22 6.80 -2.62 -13.63
C ALA A 22 7.86 -1.85 -12.83
N GLY A 23 8.95 -2.53 -12.46
CA GLY A 23 10.04 -1.96 -11.66
C GLY A 23 9.64 -1.65 -10.21
N HIS A 24 8.65 -2.34 -9.67
CA HIS A 24 8.20 -2.21 -8.28
C HIS A 24 8.03 -3.59 -7.63
N VAL A 25 8.01 -3.60 -6.30
CA VAL A 25 7.74 -4.77 -5.47
C VAL A 25 6.66 -4.44 -4.44
N LEU A 26 5.85 -5.44 -4.11
CA LEU A 26 4.80 -5.34 -3.11
C LEU A 26 5.24 -6.00 -1.80
N VAL A 27 4.79 -5.41 -0.69
CA VAL A 27 4.82 -6.03 0.64
C VAL A 27 3.41 -6.03 1.19
N HIS A 28 2.91 -7.20 1.54
CA HIS A 28 1.69 -7.32 2.33
C HIS A 28 2.07 -7.53 3.79
N GLY A 29 1.67 -6.59 4.64
CA GLY A 29 1.89 -6.66 6.07
C GLY A 29 0.67 -6.23 6.88
N VAL A 30 0.72 -6.52 8.17
CA VAL A 30 -0.24 -6.07 9.17
C VAL A 30 0.46 -5.10 10.10
N ASP A 31 -0.12 -3.92 10.32
CA ASP A 31 0.43 -2.95 11.25
C ASP A 31 0.06 -3.25 12.71
N SER A 32 0.61 -2.46 13.65
CA SER A 32 0.32 -2.56 15.08
C SER A 32 -1.15 -2.34 15.46
N THR A 33 -1.96 -1.79 14.55
CA THR A 33 -3.41 -1.60 14.74
C THR A 33 -4.23 -2.77 14.18
N GLY A 34 -3.57 -3.79 13.63
CA GLY A 34 -4.24 -4.95 13.01
C GLY A 34 -4.75 -4.68 11.59
N LEU A 35 -4.36 -3.57 10.96
CA LEU A 35 -4.82 -3.24 9.61
C LEU A 35 -3.88 -3.81 8.55
N HIS A 36 -4.49 -4.42 7.53
CA HIS A 36 -3.76 -4.94 6.39
C HIS A 36 -3.33 -3.80 5.46
N ARG A 37 -2.04 -3.76 5.17
CA ARG A 37 -1.43 -2.80 4.26
C ARG A 37 -0.73 -3.54 3.13
N LEU A 38 -1.11 -3.20 1.90
CA LEU A 38 -0.39 -3.61 0.70
C LEU A 38 0.48 -2.43 0.27
N CYS A 39 1.76 -2.48 0.63
CA CYS A 39 2.75 -1.43 0.41
C CYS A 39 3.44 -1.62 -0.94
N LEU A 40 3.67 -0.51 -1.65
CA LEU A 40 4.35 -0.47 -2.94
C LEU A 40 5.72 0.20 -2.77
N TYR A 41 6.76 -0.45 -3.29
CA TYR A 41 8.13 0.05 -3.29
C TYR A 41 8.68 0.05 -4.71
N ALA A 42 9.48 1.05 -5.07
CA ALA A 42 10.23 1.04 -6.32
C ALA A 42 11.44 0.09 -6.23
N GLY A 43 11.77 -0.55 -7.34
CA GLY A 43 12.81 -1.57 -7.43
C GLY A 43 12.32 -2.98 -7.12
N ASP A 44 13.26 -3.91 -7.03
CA ASP A 44 12.98 -5.34 -6.90
C ASP A 44 12.97 -5.81 -5.43
N THR A 45 13.45 -4.97 -4.51
CA THR A 45 13.51 -5.27 -3.07
C THR A 45 12.87 -4.15 -2.25
N PRO A 46 12.12 -4.48 -1.20
CA PRO A 46 11.47 -3.48 -0.37
C PRO A 46 12.50 -2.68 0.42
N ASN A 47 12.45 -1.35 0.29
CA ASN A 47 13.29 -0.40 0.99
C ASN A 47 12.45 0.81 1.37
N ASP A 48 12.50 1.26 2.64
CA ASP A 48 11.77 2.42 3.13
C ASP A 48 12.03 3.69 2.29
N ASP A 49 13.25 3.87 1.75
CA ASP A 49 13.58 5.01 0.87
C ASP A 49 12.91 4.92 -0.51
N ALA A 50 12.55 3.72 -0.93
CA ALA A 50 11.87 3.45 -2.20
C ALA A 50 10.34 3.38 -2.05
N TYR A 51 9.80 3.72 -0.88
CA TYR A 51 8.39 3.62 -0.58
C TYR A 51 7.54 4.59 -1.41
N ARG A 52 6.53 4.06 -2.12
CA ARG A 52 5.60 4.84 -2.97
C ARG A 52 4.21 5.00 -2.38
N GLY A 53 3.95 4.38 -1.23
CA GLY A 53 2.64 4.39 -0.57
C GLY A 53 2.07 2.99 -0.37
N HIS A 54 0.81 2.94 0.03
CA HIS A 54 0.13 1.68 0.32
C HIS A 54 -1.36 1.74 0.03
N LEU A 55 -1.94 0.56 -0.17
CA LEU A 55 -3.36 0.33 -0.06
C LEU A 55 -3.69 -0.09 1.36
N LEU A 56 -4.69 0.54 1.96
CA LEU A 56 -5.28 0.11 3.21
C LEU A 56 -6.46 -0.82 2.88
N ILE A 57 -6.31 -2.09 3.23
CA ILE A 57 -7.29 -3.15 2.95
C ILE A 57 -8.10 -3.40 4.23
N PRO A 58 -9.43 -3.19 4.21
CA PRO A 58 -10.27 -3.45 5.37
C PRO A 58 -10.28 -4.96 5.71
N PRO A 59 -10.03 -5.36 6.97
CA PRO A 59 -9.95 -6.78 7.36
C PRO A 59 -11.28 -7.54 7.23
N ASP A 60 -12.42 -6.85 7.42
CA ASP A 60 -13.71 -7.52 7.66
C ASP A 60 -14.75 -7.32 6.55
N ASN A 61 -14.36 -7.37 5.27
CA ASN A 61 -15.29 -7.21 4.15
C ASN A 61 -16.24 -6.01 4.30
N HIS A 62 -15.74 -4.91 4.91
CA HIS A 62 -16.45 -3.67 5.21
C HIS A 62 -17.44 -3.68 6.41
N GLY A 63 -17.32 -4.64 7.34
CA GLY A 63 -18.21 -4.77 8.49
C GLY A 63 -17.99 -3.77 9.65
N GLN A 64 -16.80 -3.18 9.78
CA GLN A 64 -16.49 -2.25 10.88
C GLN A 64 -16.77 -0.80 10.53
N ARG A 65 -17.66 -0.14 11.30
CA ARG A 65 -18.21 1.21 11.04
C ARG A 65 -17.17 2.34 11.04
N TYR A 66 -16.02 2.13 11.68
CA TYR A 66 -14.95 3.13 11.83
C TYR A 66 -13.78 2.92 10.87
N LEU A 67 -13.78 1.83 10.11
CA LEU A 67 -12.76 1.55 9.11
C LEU A 67 -13.27 1.93 7.71
N PRO A 68 -12.38 2.18 6.75
CA PRO A 68 -12.78 2.42 5.37
C PRO A 68 -13.65 1.27 4.86
N THR A 69 -14.82 1.60 4.32
CA THR A 69 -15.72 0.64 3.66
C THR A 69 -15.26 0.28 2.26
N ARG A 70 -14.08 0.72 1.84
CA ARG A 70 -13.44 0.41 0.56
C ARG A 70 -11.92 0.43 0.73
N THR A 71 -11.23 -0.36 -0.09
CA THR A 71 -9.77 -0.23 -0.20
C THR A 71 -9.43 1.21 -0.59
N THR A 72 -8.45 1.79 0.10
CA THR A 72 -8.05 3.18 -0.12
C THR A 72 -6.54 3.27 -0.29
N ALA A 73 -6.09 4.02 -1.29
CA ALA A 73 -4.69 4.28 -1.57
C ALA A 73 -4.21 5.54 -0.85
N TYR A 74 -3.06 5.43 -0.19
CA TYR A 74 -2.36 6.52 0.47
C TYR A 74 -0.93 6.62 -0.08
N GLY A 75 -0.47 7.84 -0.32
CA GLY A 75 0.88 8.13 -0.76
C GLY A 75 1.92 7.99 0.36
N PRO A 76 3.21 8.19 0.06
CA PRO A 76 4.30 7.90 0.99
C PRO A 76 4.26 8.76 2.27
N GLY A 77 3.77 10.00 2.17
CA GLY A 77 3.55 10.88 3.32
C GLY A 77 2.23 10.65 4.08
N GLY A 78 1.47 9.61 3.75
CA GLY A 78 0.15 9.33 4.32
C GLY A 78 -1.00 10.15 3.71
N ALA A 79 -0.74 10.89 2.63
CA ALA A 79 -1.77 11.66 1.93
C ALA A 79 -2.73 10.73 1.18
N TYR A 80 -4.04 10.98 1.27
CA TYR A 80 -5.04 10.28 0.48
C TYR A 80 -4.77 10.44 -1.02
N VAL A 81 -4.84 9.33 -1.76
CA VAL A 81 -4.65 9.31 -3.23
C VAL A 81 -5.96 9.01 -3.95
N SER A 82 -6.61 7.89 -3.62
CA SER A 82 -7.85 7.47 -4.26
C SER A 82 -8.51 6.33 -3.50
N SER A 83 -9.82 6.19 -3.64
CA SER A 83 -10.60 5.00 -3.26
C SER A 83 -11.44 4.49 -4.43
N ILE A 84 -11.06 4.86 -5.66
CA ILE A 84 -11.77 4.55 -6.91
C ILE A 84 -10.93 3.63 -7.79
N GLY A 85 -11.58 2.60 -8.35
CA GLY A 85 -10.96 1.59 -9.22
C GLY A 85 -10.57 0.33 -8.47
N ASP A 86 -10.01 -0.64 -9.20
CA ASP A 86 -9.43 -1.85 -8.63
C ASP A 86 -8.03 -1.60 -8.06
N HIS A 87 -7.43 -2.62 -7.44
CA HIS A 87 -6.10 -2.51 -6.85
C HIS A 87 -5.04 -2.14 -7.90
N THR A 88 -5.13 -2.69 -9.11
CA THR A 88 -4.24 -2.38 -10.24
C THR A 88 -4.23 -0.88 -10.55
N ALA A 89 -5.41 -0.28 -10.73
CA ALA A 89 -5.53 1.14 -11.02
C ALA A 89 -5.04 2.02 -9.86
N MET A 90 -5.21 1.57 -8.61
CA MET A 90 -4.70 2.29 -7.45
C MET A 90 -3.17 2.22 -7.35
N LEU A 91 -2.57 1.04 -7.54
CA LEU A 91 -1.12 0.84 -7.53
C LEU A 91 -0.43 1.62 -8.65
N ALA A 92 -1.01 1.61 -9.86
CA ALA A 92 -0.50 2.42 -10.97
C ALA A 92 -0.47 3.92 -10.66
N ARG A 93 -1.47 4.43 -9.93
CA ARG A 93 -1.48 5.85 -9.50
C ARG A 93 -0.38 6.14 -8.48
N LEU A 94 -0.09 5.20 -7.57
CA LEU A 94 1.01 5.35 -6.62
C LEU A 94 2.37 5.35 -7.33
N ALA A 95 2.59 4.42 -8.25
CA ALA A 95 3.83 4.35 -9.04
C ALA A 95 4.09 5.63 -9.85
N ASN A 96 3.05 6.20 -10.46
CA ASN A 96 3.19 7.38 -11.32
C ASN A 96 3.30 8.72 -10.55
N ARG A 97 3.07 8.74 -9.23
CA ARG A 97 2.97 10.00 -8.47
C ARG A 97 4.32 10.66 -8.18
N ASP A 98 5.40 9.88 -8.18
CA ASP A 98 6.78 10.39 -8.00
C ASP A 98 7.52 10.65 -9.32
N ALA A 99 6.87 10.50 -10.48
CA ALA A 99 7.48 10.76 -11.78
C ALA A 99 7.49 12.26 -12.17
N LYS A 100 7.56 13.18 -11.20
CA LYS A 100 7.54 14.62 -11.43
C LYS A 100 8.81 15.32 -10.97
#